data_AF-A0A368YHT4-F1
#
_entry.id   AF-A0A368YHT4-F1
#
_cell.length_a   1.000
_cell.length_b   1.000
_cell.length_c   1.000
_cell.angle_alpha   90.00
_cell.angle_beta   90.00
_cell.angle_gamma   90.00
#
_symmetry.space_group_name_H-M   'P 1'
#
loop_
_entity.id
_entity.type
_entity.pdbx_description
1 polymer ?
#
loop_
_entity_poly.entity_id
_entity_poly.type
_entity_poly.pdbx_seq_one_letter_code
_entity_poly.pdbx_strand_id
1 'polypeptide(L)' 'MTDDEELMREINRHADKAEEMKPALIDRYALATTLAGRFQQHSPDEIERMITGVWRERGLAWQASKPRE' A
#
# COMPACT_ATOMS: atom_id res chain seq x y z
N MET A 1 -3.28 21.02 6.12
CA MET A 1 -2.89 19.62 5.90
C MET A 1 -3.77 19.14 4.79
N THR A 2 -3.14 18.83 3.66
CA THR A 2 -3.78 18.46 2.40
C THR A 2 -4.01 16.94 2.43
N ASP A 3 -5.11 16.45 1.86
CA ASP A 3 -5.46 15.01 1.85
C ASP A 3 -4.31 14.11 1.35
N ASP A 4 -3.45 14.62 0.46
CA ASP A 4 -2.23 13.93 -0.02
C ASP A 4 -1.17 13.69 1.08
N GLU A 5 -1.02 14.61 2.03
CA GLU A 5 -0.09 14.45 3.16
C GLU A 5 -0.57 13.35 4.11
N GLU A 6 -1.88 13.26 4.32
CA GLU A 6 -2.49 12.20 5.13
C GLU A 6 -2.37 10.83 4.44
N LEU A 7 -2.58 10.77 3.12
CA LEU A 7 -2.39 9.55 2.34
C LEU A 7 -0.94 9.04 2.44
N MET A 8 0.04 9.93 2.24
CA MET A 8 1.46 9.56 2.35
C MET A 8 1.82 9.08 3.77
N ARG A 9 1.24 9.68 4.80
CA ARG A 9 1.47 9.25 6.18
C ARG A 9 0.92 7.85 6.45
N GLU A 10 -0.27 7.54 5.93
CA GLU A 10 -0.91 6.24 6.09
C GLU A 10 -0.13 5.15 5.32
N ILE A 11 0.30 5.42 4.08
CA ILE A 11 1.14 4.50 3.29
C ILE A 11 2.43 4.17 4.02
N ASN A 12 3.11 5.17 4.60
CA ASN A 12 4.34 4.95 5.37
C ASN A 12 4.08 4.09 6.62
N ARG A 13 3.00 4.33 7.35
CA ARG A 13 2.62 3.51 8.52
C ARG A 13 2.35 2.05 8.14
N HIS A 14 1.73 1.82 6.99
CA HIS A 14 1.51 0.48 6.47
C HIS A 14 2.82 -0.19 6.03
N ALA A 15 3.75 0.58 5.46
CA ALA A 15 5.09 0.08 5.11
C ALA A 15 5.91 -0.30 6.35
N ASP A 16 5.87 0.51 7.42
CA ASP A 16 6.56 0.21 8.69
C ASP A 16 5.98 -1.06 9.35
N LYS A 17 4.65 -1.18 9.40
CA LYS A 17 3.99 -2.41 9.87
C LYS A 17 4.32 -3.62 9.00
N ALA A 18 4.41 -3.43 7.68
CA ALA A 18 4.83 -4.50 6.79
C ALA A 18 6.25 -4.95 7.16
N GLU A 19 7.21 -4.02 7.29
CA GLU A 19 8.59 -4.33 7.69
C GLU A 19 8.67 -5.14 9.00
N GLU A 20 7.86 -4.79 10.01
CA GLU A 20 7.77 -5.51 11.28
C GLU A 20 7.10 -6.89 11.15
N MET A 21 6.22 -7.10 10.17
CA MET A 21 5.40 -8.31 10.01
C MET A 21 6.00 -9.39 9.09
N LYS A 22 7.30 -9.36 8.75
CA LYS A 22 7.93 -10.40 7.89
C LYS A 22 7.50 -11.83 8.31
N PRO A 23 6.85 -12.66 7.45
CA PRO A 23 6.27 -12.44 6.13
C PRO A 23 4.73 -12.67 6.14
N ALA A 24 3.94 -11.75 6.67
CA ALA A 24 2.51 -11.72 6.43
C ALA A 24 2.27 -11.27 4.98
N LEU A 25 1.58 -12.11 4.20
CA LEU A 25 1.16 -11.84 2.81
C LEU A 25 0.18 -10.66 2.79
N ILE A 26 0.66 -9.42 2.93
CA ILE A 26 -0.18 -8.24 2.77
C ILE A 26 -0.51 -8.11 1.29
N ASP A 27 -1.78 -8.32 0.98
CA ASP A 27 -2.33 -8.14 -0.35
C ASP A 27 -2.36 -6.65 -0.70
N ARG A 28 -1.51 -6.25 -1.64
CA ARG A 28 -1.37 -4.87 -2.11
C ARG A 28 -2.66 -4.34 -2.74
N TYR A 29 -3.40 -5.20 -3.44
CA TYR A 29 -4.65 -4.84 -4.07
C TYR A 29 -5.74 -4.61 -3.02
N ALA A 30 -5.80 -5.46 -1.98
CA ALA A 30 -6.72 -5.26 -0.86
C ALA A 30 -6.39 -3.97 -0.08
N LEU A 31 -5.11 -3.65 0.12
CA LEU A 31 -4.68 -2.41 0.76
C LEU A 31 -5.02 -1.18 -0.10
N ALA A 32 -4.74 -1.24 -1.40
CA ALA A 32 -5.06 -0.17 -2.35
C ALA A 32 -6.58 0.08 -2.44
N THR A 33 -7.39 -0.97 -2.47
CA THR A 33 -8.87 -0.88 -2.50
C THR A 33 -9.41 -0.25 -1.21
N THR A 34 -8.86 -0.65 -0.07
CA THR A 34 -9.23 -0.08 1.24
C THR A 34 -8.89 1.41 1.32
N LEU A 35 -7.70 1.77 0.85
CA LEU A 35 -7.25 3.16 0.80
C LEU A 35 -8.06 3.98 -0.20
N ALA A 36 -8.42 3.45 -1.38
CA ALA A 36 -9.28 4.14 -2.35
C ALA A 36 -10.68 4.41 -1.80
N GLY A 37 -11.22 3.50 -0.98
CA GLY A 37 -12.49 3.72 -0.28
C GLY A 37 -12.44 4.88 0.73
N ARG A 38 -11.25 5.17 1.27
CA ARG A 38 -11.02 6.26 2.22
C ARG A 38 -10.58 7.56 1.55
N PHE A 39 -9.81 7.45 0.47
CA PHE A 39 -9.25 8.54 -0.32
C PHE A 39 -9.83 8.49 -1.73
N GLN A 40 -11.08 8.98 -1.87
CA GLN A 40 -11.85 8.94 -3.12
C GLN A 40 -11.24 9.80 -4.26
N GLN A 41 -10.21 10.58 -3.96
CA GLN A 41 -9.48 11.41 -4.92
C GLN A 41 -8.48 10.62 -5.76
N HIS A 42 -8.10 9.42 -5.31
CA HIS A 42 -7.10 8.58 -5.97
C HIS A 42 -7.72 7.23 -6.33
N SER A 43 -7.47 6.78 -7.56
CA SER A 43 -7.97 5.47 -8.01
C SER A 43 -7.22 4.33 -7.31
N PRO A 44 -7.85 3.15 -7.12
CA PRO A 44 -7.15 1.98 -6.58
C PRO A 44 -5.83 1.67 -7.29
N ASP A 45 -5.79 1.79 -8.62
CA ASP A 45 -4.59 1.59 -9.44
C ASP A 45 -3.48 2.61 -9.15
N GLU A 46 -3.84 3.87 -8.87
CA GLU A 46 -2.89 4.94 -8.55
C GLU A 46 -2.27 4.70 -7.18
N ILE A 47 -3.11 4.33 -6.21
CA ILE A 47 -2.67 3.99 -4.86
C ILE A 47 -1.79 2.73 -4.87
N GLU A 48 -2.12 1.72 -5.67
CA GLU A 48 -1.28 0.51 -5.81
C GLU A 48 0.11 0.85 -6.36
N ARG A 49 0.19 1.75 -7.36
CA ARG A 49 1.47 2.24 -7.89
C ARG A 49 2.29 2.97 -6.83
N MET A 50 1.65 3.81 -6.03
CA MET A 50 2.31 4.54 -4.93
C MET A 50 2.85 3.57 -3.86
N ILE A 51 2.03 2.61 -3.42
CA ILE A 51 2.45 1.55 -2.48
C ILE A 51 3.64 0.78 -3.04
N THR A 52 3.55 0.37 -4.30
CA THR A 52 4.62 -0.40 -4.96
C THR A 52 5.91 0.40 -5.07
N GLY A 53 5.85 1.70 -5.35
CA GLY A 53 7.00 2.60 -5.35
C GLY A 53 7.69 2.64 -3.99
N VAL A 54 6.94 3.00 -2.94
CA VAL A 54 7.47 3.11 -1.57
C VAL A 54 8.06 1.80 -1.08
N TRP A 55 7.40 0.68 -1.37
CA TRP A 55 7.88 -0.64 -0.94
C TRP A 55 9.15 -1.05 -1.70
N ARG A 56 9.23 -0.77 -3.00
CA ARG A 56 10.44 -1.05 -3.79
C ARG A 56 11.64 -0.23 -3.32
N GLU A 57 11.45 1.06 -3.02
CA GLU A 57 12.49 1.92 -2.47
C GLU A 57 13.00 1.43 -1.11
N ARG A 58 12.10 0.86 -0.30
CA ARG A 58 12.44 0.29 1.02
C ARG A 58 12.97 -1.16 0.94
N GLY A 59 13.14 -1.73 -0.26
CA GLY A 59 13.57 -3.14 -0.42
C GLY A 59 12.54 -4.17 0.07
N LEU A 60 11.30 -3.72 0.27
CA LEU A 60 10.17 -4.47 0.74
C LEU A 60 9.50 -5.18 -0.45
N ALA A 61 10.17 -6.18 -1.02
CA ALA A 61 9.61 -7.00 -2.10
C ALA A 61 8.71 -8.11 -1.54
N TRP A 62 7.52 -7.73 -1.10
CA TRP A 62 6.47 -8.66 -0.67
C TRP A 62 5.90 -9.35 -1.90
N GLN A 63 5.84 -10.69 -1.89
CA GLN A 63 5.23 -11.44 -2.99
C GLN A 63 3.83 -10.88 -3.23
N ALA A 64 3.57 -10.45 -4.46
CA ALA A 64 2.21 -10.26 -4.95
C ALA A 64 1.46 -11.55 -4.62
N SER A 65 0.52 -11.51 -3.67
CA SER A 65 -0.45 -12.58 -3.53
C SER A 65 -1.11 -12.70 -4.88
N LYS A 66 -0.70 -13.70 -5.67
CA LYS A 66 -1.44 -14.09 -6.87
C LYS A 66 -2.87 -14.33 -6.41
N PRO A 67 -3.90 -13.77 -7.06
CA PRO A 67 -5.25 -14.26 -6.85
C PRO A 67 -5.23 -15.76 -7.16
N ARG A 68 -5.68 -16.58 -6.19
CA ARG A 68 -5.95 -18.00 -6.44
C ARG A 68 -7.07 -18.05 -7.48
N GLU A 69 -6.78 -18.68 -8.61
CA GLU A 69 -7.76 -19.14 -9.61
C GLU A 69 -8.87 -19.99 -8.96
#